data_AF-A0A5C8KK00-F1
#
_entry.id   AF-A0A5C8KK00-F1
#
_cell.length_a   1.000
_cell.length_b   1.000
_cell.length_c   1.000
_cell.angle_alpha   90.00
_cell.angle_beta   90.00
_cell.angle_gamma   90.00
#
_symmetry.space_group_name_H-M   'P 1'
#
loop_
_entity.id
_entity.type
_entity.pdbx_description
1 polymer ?
#
loop_
_entity_poly.entity_id
_entity_poly.type
_entity_poly.pdbx_seq_one_letter_code
_entity_poly.pdbx_strand_id
1 'polypeptide(L)'
;MQSLCGSAFEGTLVRAPEGDDTFRDKRVVMHVRDCTAQRIRIPLVVDEDRSRTWVLTRRGERIELKHDHRHEDGRPEAMTMYGGTSSNAGSADTQMFPAGDRTREAIPGSGLRSVWLMEVHPGERFVYAANRVGTERSFQVDFDLTRPVQAPPAPWGWED
;
A
#
# COMPACT_ATOMS: atom_id res chain seq x y z
N MET A 1 -2.70 -1.57 13.53
CA MET A 1 -3.36 -2.15 12.34
C MET A 1 -4.57 -3.01 12.66
N GLN A 2 -4.50 -4.03 13.52
CA GLN A 2 -5.67 -4.89 13.83
C GLN A 2 -6.93 -4.13 14.29
N SER A 3 -6.76 -3.05 15.06
CA SER A 3 -7.87 -2.20 15.50
C SER A 3 -8.57 -1.43 14.38
N LEU A 4 -7.97 -1.33 13.19
CA LEU A 4 -8.55 -0.66 12.03
C LEU A 4 -9.32 -1.63 11.12
N CYS A 5 -9.34 -2.93 11.45
CA CYS A 5 -9.94 -3.95 10.58
C CYS A 5 -11.41 -3.65 10.27
N GLY A 6 -11.80 -3.83 9.02
CA GLY A 6 -13.11 -3.50 8.47
C GLY A 6 -13.36 -2.01 8.22
N SER A 7 -12.45 -1.12 8.64
CA SER A 7 -12.60 0.32 8.45
C SER A 7 -11.97 0.80 7.14
N ALA A 8 -12.60 1.79 6.51
CA ALA A 8 -12.10 2.47 5.33
C ALA A 8 -11.94 3.96 5.58
N PHE A 9 -10.94 4.56 4.93
CA PHE A 9 -10.55 5.94 5.14
C PHE A 9 -10.16 6.59 3.82
N GLU A 10 -10.55 7.85 3.65
CA GLU A 10 -10.20 8.64 2.47
C GLU A 10 -8.80 9.24 2.62
N GLY A 11 -8.06 9.24 1.52
CA GLY A 11 -6.67 9.66 1.41
C GLY A 11 -6.55 11.03 0.74
N THR A 12 -5.61 11.82 1.23
CA THR A 12 -5.16 13.06 0.61
C THR A 12 -3.79 12.83 -0.01
N LEU A 13 -3.65 13.10 -1.30
CA LEU A 13 -2.37 13.02 -2.00
C LEU A 13 -1.46 14.18 -1.54
N VAL A 14 -0.40 13.86 -0.81
CA VAL A 14 0.57 14.85 -0.28
C VAL A 14 1.69 15.09 -1.29
N ARG A 15 2.12 14.02 -1.97
CA ARG A 15 3.18 14.09 -2.96
C ARG A 15 2.95 13.06 -4.06
N ALA A 16 3.23 13.45 -5.29
CA ALA A 16 3.25 12.55 -6.43
C ALA A 16 4.37 12.96 -7.39
N PRO A 17 4.90 12.02 -8.19
CA PRO A 17 5.83 12.36 -9.24
C PRO A 17 5.19 13.28 -10.28
N GLU A 18 6.04 13.99 -11.03
CA GLU A 18 5.59 14.72 -12.21
C GLU A 18 4.91 13.77 -13.21
N GLY A 19 3.79 14.22 -13.78
CA GLY A 19 3.00 13.45 -14.72
C GLY A 19 2.17 12.30 -14.11
N ASP A 20 2.02 12.25 -12.77
CA ASP A 20 1.12 11.28 -12.14
C ASP A 20 -0.34 11.54 -12.57
N ASP A 21 -0.90 10.60 -13.33
CA ASP A 21 -2.29 10.54 -13.80
C ASP A 21 -3.13 9.54 -12.99
N THR A 22 -2.46 8.73 -12.17
CA THR A 22 -3.08 7.64 -11.41
C THR A 22 -3.77 8.18 -10.17
N PHE A 23 -3.19 9.13 -9.43
CA PHE A 23 -3.73 9.60 -8.15
C PHE A 23 -4.11 11.08 -8.15
N ARG A 24 -3.52 11.89 -9.04
CA ARG A 24 -3.79 13.32 -9.08
C ARG A 24 -5.25 13.61 -9.44
N ASP A 25 -5.90 14.45 -8.62
CA ASP A 25 -7.31 14.83 -8.77
C ASP A 25 -8.28 13.63 -8.71
N LYS A 26 -7.86 12.55 -8.04
CA LYS A 26 -8.63 11.31 -7.84
C LYS A 26 -9.03 11.14 -6.38
N ARG A 27 -10.18 10.50 -6.17
CA ARG A 27 -10.58 10.08 -4.82
C ARG A 27 -9.87 8.78 -4.48
N VAL A 28 -9.11 8.78 -3.39
CA VAL A 28 -8.31 7.62 -2.96
C VAL A 28 -8.86 7.10 -1.64
N VAL A 29 -9.18 5.81 -1.56
CA VAL A 29 -9.72 5.19 -0.34
C VAL A 29 -8.91 3.95 0.00
N MET A 30 -8.36 3.90 1.22
CA MET A 30 -7.84 2.66 1.78
C MET A 30 -8.94 1.93 2.53
N HIS A 31 -8.93 0.60 2.49
CA HIS A 31 -9.81 -0.24 3.31
C HIS A 31 -8.97 -1.29 4.00
N VAL A 32 -8.91 -1.33 5.34
CA VAL A 32 -8.21 -2.40 6.06
C VAL A 32 -9.14 -3.61 6.13
N ARG A 33 -9.23 -4.37 5.04
CA ARG A 33 -10.35 -5.29 4.76
C ARG A 33 -10.29 -6.62 5.51
N ASP A 34 -9.15 -7.29 5.44
CA ASP A 34 -8.97 -8.64 6.00
C ASP A 34 -7.75 -8.68 6.90
N CYS A 35 -7.92 -9.15 8.13
CA CYS A 35 -6.88 -9.11 9.14
C CYS A 35 -6.83 -10.41 9.93
N THR A 36 -5.77 -11.16 9.71
CA THR A 36 -5.42 -12.35 10.47
C THR A 36 -4.19 -12.08 11.32
N ALA A 37 -3.82 -13.01 12.20
CA ALA A 37 -2.58 -12.89 12.98
C ALA A 37 -1.30 -12.85 12.11
N GLN A 38 -1.37 -13.37 10.87
CA GLN A 38 -0.22 -13.48 9.97
C GLN A 38 -0.27 -12.54 8.78
N ARG A 39 -1.45 -12.08 8.37
CA ARG A 39 -1.64 -11.31 7.14
C ARG A 39 -2.72 -10.26 7.30
N ILE A 40 -2.44 -9.06 6.79
CA ILE A 40 -3.41 -7.98 6.62
C ILE A 40 -3.46 -7.59 5.15
N ARG A 41 -4.68 -7.45 4.59
CA ARG A 41 -4.91 -6.96 3.24
C ARG A 41 -5.59 -5.61 3.29
N ILE A 42 -5.03 -4.66 2.54
CA ILE A 42 -5.49 -3.28 2.50
C ILE A 42 -5.70 -2.86 1.04
N PRO A 43 -6.92 -3.03 0.50
CA PRO A 43 -7.26 -2.47 -0.80
C PRO A 43 -7.08 -0.96 -0.83
N LEU A 44 -6.52 -0.48 -1.95
CA LEU A 44 -6.37 0.92 -2.27
C LEU A 44 -7.19 1.19 -3.53
N VAL A 45 -8.36 1.80 -3.34
CA VAL A 45 -9.30 2.11 -4.42
C VAL A 45 -9.09 3.54 -4.87
N VAL A 46 -9.00 3.74 -6.17
CA VAL A 46 -8.80 5.05 -6.80
C VAL A 46 -9.96 5.29 -7.76
N ASP A 47 -10.86 6.21 -7.42
CA ASP A 47 -12.17 6.32 -8.05
C ASP A 47 -12.86 4.93 -8.13
N GLU A 48 -13.08 4.39 -9.34
CA GLU A 48 -13.63 3.06 -9.57
C GLU A 48 -12.57 1.94 -9.71
N ASP A 49 -11.30 2.31 -9.83
CA ASP A 49 -10.18 1.37 -9.99
C ASP A 49 -9.89 0.64 -8.67
N ARG A 50 -10.14 -0.68 -8.70
CA ARG A 50 -10.04 -1.60 -7.57
C ARG A 50 -8.88 -2.59 -7.73
N SER A 51 -7.91 -2.28 -8.58
CA SER A 51 -6.78 -3.16 -8.94
C SER A 51 -5.76 -3.38 -7.82
N ARG A 52 -5.63 -2.45 -6.87
CA ARG A 52 -4.48 -2.37 -5.97
C ARG A 52 -4.81 -2.86 -4.57
N THR A 53 -3.98 -3.74 -4.03
CA THR A 53 -4.04 -4.17 -2.64
C THR A 53 -2.64 -4.23 -2.03
N TRP A 54 -2.44 -3.56 -0.90
CA TRP A 54 -1.26 -3.82 -0.06
C TRP A 54 -1.50 -5.08 0.77
N VAL A 55 -0.55 -6.01 0.70
CA VAL A 55 -0.55 -7.24 1.48
C VAL A 55 0.61 -7.18 2.46
N LEU A 56 0.30 -7.03 3.73
CA LEU A 56 1.26 -7.08 4.83
C LEU A 56 1.28 -8.49 5.41
N THR A 57 2.45 -9.13 5.44
CA THR A 57 2.60 -10.48 5.98
C THR A 57 3.68 -10.51 7.06
N ARG A 58 3.37 -11.10 8.21
CA ARG A 58 4.34 -11.29 9.29
C ARG A 58 5.36 -12.37 8.89
N ARG A 59 6.64 -12.07 9.10
CA ARG A 59 7.81 -12.95 8.87
C ARG A 59 8.67 -12.95 10.13
N GLY A 60 8.23 -13.70 11.13
CA GLY A 60 8.83 -13.66 12.47
C GLY A 60 8.65 -12.29 13.12
N GLU A 61 9.76 -11.59 13.38
CA GLU A 61 9.78 -10.22 13.92
C GLU A 61 9.72 -9.13 12.84
N ARG A 62 9.69 -9.52 11.56
CA ARG A 62 9.66 -8.60 10.42
C ARG A 62 8.30 -8.61 9.74
N ILE A 63 8.06 -7.60 8.92
CA ILE A 63 6.86 -7.49 8.10
C ILE A 63 7.29 -7.43 6.64
N GLU A 64 6.65 -8.22 5.79
CA GLU A 64 6.77 -8.17 4.35
C GLU A 64 5.59 -7.40 3.77
N LEU A 65 5.88 -6.40 2.95
CA LEU A 65 4.92 -5.69 2.11
C LEU A 65 4.98 -6.24 0.69
N LYS A 66 3.81 -6.54 0.13
CA LYS A 66 3.60 -6.83 -1.30
C LYS A 66 2.48 -5.96 -1.86
N HIS A 67 2.62 -5.54 -3.11
CA HIS A 67 1.60 -4.84 -3.87
C HIS A 67 0.97 -5.84 -4.83
N ASP A 68 -0.22 -6.34 -4.49
CA ASP A 68 -0.99 -7.19 -5.41
C ASP A 68 -1.80 -6.28 -6.34
N HIS A 69 -1.46 -6.34 -7.62
CA HIS A 69 -2.12 -5.64 -8.70
C HIS A 69 -2.80 -6.64 -9.61
N ARG A 70 -4.07 -6.37 -9.91
CA ARG A 70 -4.94 -7.25 -10.71
C ARG A 70 -5.72 -6.47 -11.74
N HIS A 71 -5.95 -7.12 -12.88
CA HIS A 71 -6.90 -6.67 -13.87
C HIS A 71 -8.35 -6.78 -13.34
N GLU A 72 -9.30 -6.14 -14.00
CA GLU A 72 -10.72 -6.18 -13.63
C GLU A 72 -11.31 -7.59 -13.62
N ASP A 73 -10.81 -8.46 -14.50
CA ASP A 73 -11.16 -9.89 -14.53
C ASP A 73 -10.54 -10.71 -13.38
N GLY A 74 -9.78 -10.06 -12.50
CA GLY A 74 -9.16 -10.63 -11.31
C GLY A 74 -7.82 -11.32 -11.55
N ARG A 75 -7.35 -11.43 -12.81
CA ARG A 75 -6.02 -12.01 -13.10
C ARG A 75 -4.90 -11.07 -12.65
N PRO A 76 -3.76 -11.61 -12.18
CA PRO A 76 -2.62 -10.77 -11.78
C PRO A 76 -2.06 -9.98 -12.96
N GLU A 77 -1.70 -8.72 -12.73
CA GLU A 77 -0.95 -7.91 -13.70
C GLU A 77 0.49 -8.40 -13.86
N ALA A 78 1.16 -7.99 -14.94
CA ALA A 78 2.59 -8.25 -15.10
C ALA A 78 3.45 -7.60 -13.99
N MET A 79 3.10 -6.37 -13.59
CA MET A 79 3.77 -5.62 -12.52
C MET A 79 3.02 -5.81 -11.19
N THR A 80 3.12 -7.00 -10.62
CA THR A 80 2.45 -7.36 -9.36
C THR A 80 3.41 -8.06 -8.38
N MET A 81 3.01 -8.12 -7.12
CA MET A 81 3.71 -8.74 -6.00
C MET A 81 5.11 -8.16 -5.75
N TYR A 82 5.36 -6.94 -6.19
CA TYR A 82 6.55 -6.19 -5.83
C TYR A 82 6.42 -5.61 -4.42
N GLY A 83 7.54 -5.35 -3.76
CA GLY A 83 7.60 -4.84 -2.40
C GLY A 83 8.90 -5.22 -1.71
N GLY A 84 8.84 -5.41 -0.39
CA GLY A 84 10.03 -5.58 0.44
C GLY A 84 9.73 -6.13 1.82
N THR A 85 10.76 -6.63 2.49
CA THR A 85 10.68 -7.02 3.91
C THR A 85 11.35 -5.94 4.74
N SER A 86 10.77 -5.63 5.90
CA SER A 86 11.32 -4.64 6.81
C SER A 86 12.78 -4.98 7.18
N SER A 87 13.64 -3.97 7.21
CA SER A 87 15.09 -4.12 7.45
C SER A 87 15.43 -4.43 8.91
N ASN A 88 14.51 -4.16 9.82
CA ASN A 88 14.50 -4.52 11.24
C ASN A 88 13.04 -4.69 11.71
N ALA A 89 12.81 -4.73 13.03
CA ALA A 89 11.45 -4.77 13.60
C ALA A 89 10.66 -3.45 13.42
N GLY A 90 11.30 -2.40 12.89
CA GLY A 90 10.79 -1.03 12.79
C GLY A 90 10.54 -0.39 14.16
N SER A 91 9.76 0.69 14.17
CA SER A 91 9.18 1.23 15.41
C SER A 91 7.73 0.76 15.56
N ALA A 92 7.11 1.09 16.70
CA ALA A 92 5.74 0.70 16.99
C ALA A 92 4.73 1.26 15.96
N ASP A 93 5.04 2.41 15.36
CA ASP A 93 4.21 3.16 14.43
C ASP A 93 4.73 3.15 12.99
N THR A 94 6.02 2.92 12.77
CA THR A 94 6.67 3.10 11.46
C THR A 94 7.37 1.85 10.97
N GLN A 95 7.13 1.52 9.70
CA GLN A 95 7.82 0.43 9.01
C GLN A 95 8.33 0.90 7.66
N MET A 96 9.55 0.48 7.33
CA MET A 96 10.18 0.74 6.04
C MET A 96 10.48 -0.57 5.33
N PHE A 97 10.22 -0.62 4.02
CA PHE A 97 10.35 -1.81 3.20
C PHE A 97 11.27 -1.50 2.01
N PRO A 98 12.58 -1.80 2.09
CA PRO A 98 13.46 -1.75 0.93
C PRO A 98 13.07 -2.80 -0.11
N ALA A 99 13.20 -2.48 -1.39
CA ALA A 99 12.91 -3.39 -2.49
C ALA A 99 13.66 -4.73 -2.38
N GLY A 100 12.89 -5.83 -2.41
CA GLY A 100 13.43 -7.19 -2.52
C GLY A 100 13.57 -7.70 -3.96
N ASP A 101 14.04 -8.93 -4.12
CA ASP A 101 14.32 -9.53 -5.44
C ASP A 101 13.09 -9.56 -6.37
N ARG A 102 11.90 -9.85 -5.84
CA ARG A 102 10.68 -9.82 -6.66
C ARG A 102 10.41 -8.44 -7.28
N THR A 103 10.79 -7.37 -6.59
CA THR A 103 10.70 -6.00 -7.13
C THR A 103 11.68 -5.78 -8.27
N ARG A 104 12.90 -6.33 -8.18
CA ARG A 104 13.89 -6.27 -9.28
C ARG A 104 13.33 -6.88 -10.55
N GLU A 105 12.64 -8.02 -10.42
CA GLU A 105 12.01 -8.72 -11.54
C GLU A 105 10.80 -7.96 -12.09
N ALA A 106 9.89 -7.53 -11.21
CA ALA A 106 8.66 -6.87 -11.61
C ALA A 106 8.87 -5.43 -12.15
N ILE A 107 9.93 -4.75 -11.71
CA ILE A 107 10.25 -3.37 -12.11
C ILE A 107 11.73 -3.30 -12.56
N PRO A 108 12.04 -3.75 -13.79
CA PRO A 108 13.41 -3.81 -14.29
C PRO A 108 14.15 -2.46 -14.30
N GLY A 109 15.46 -2.52 -14.10
CA GLY A 109 16.37 -1.37 -14.14
C GLY A 109 16.33 -0.50 -12.90
N SER A 110 15.15 -0.03 -12.51
CA SER A 110 15.05 0.94 -11.42
C SER A 110 14.50 0.34 -10.12
N GLY A 111 13.74 -0.77 -10.16
CA GLY A 111 13.00 -1.38 -9.04
C GLY A 111 13.71 -1.46 -7.70
N LEU A 112 14.99 -1.87 -7.70
CA LEU A 112 15.82 -2.03 -6.50
C LEU A 112 16.08 -0.72 -5.73
N ARG A 113 15.85 0.42 -6.37
CA ARG A 113 15.96 1.73 -5.73
C ARG A 113 14.68 2.11 -4.96
N SER A 114 13.63 1.27 -4.95
CA SER A 114 12.39 1.58 -4.21
C SER A 114 12.56 1.34 -2.72
N VAL A 115 12.03 2.26 -1.92
CA VAL A 115 11.74 2.04 -0.51
C VAL A 115 10.30 2.50 -0.26
N TRP A 116 9.52 1.65 0.39
CA TRP A 116 8.18 2.01 0.86
C TRP A 116 8.20 2.28 2.35
N LEU A 117 7.30 3.13 2.82
CA LEU A 117 7.10 3.46 4.21
C LEU A 117 5.61 3.41 4.53
N MET A 118 5.28 2.81 5.67
CA MET A 118 3.95 2.88 6.25
C MET A 118 4.08 3.39 7.68
N GLU A 119 3.30 4.42 8.02
CA GLU A 119 3.15 4.92 9.38
C GLU A 119 1.70 4.82 9.84
N VAL A 120 1.51 4.53 11.12
CA VAL A 120 0.20 4.47 11.75
C VAL A 120 0.23 5.36 12.99
N HIS A 121 -0.46 6.49 12.91
CA HIS A 121 -0.68 7.41 14.03
C HIS A 121 -2.10 7.18 14.56
N PRO A 122 -2.30 6.38 15.62
CA PRO A 122 -3.63 5.92 16.03
C PRO A 122 -4.57 7.08 16.37
N GLY A 123 -5.76 7.07 15.77
CA GLY A 123 -6.75 8.14 15.98
C GLY A 123 -6.40 9.46 15.30
N GLU A 124 -5.43 9.48 14.39
CA GLU A 124 -5.05 10.66 13.62
C GLU A 124 -4.95 10.33 12.13
N ARG A 125 -3.91 9.61 11.70
CA ARG A 125 -3.68 9.33 10.28
C ARG A 125 -2.88 8.06 10.01
N PHE A 126 -3.06 7.50 8.81
CA PHE A 126 -2.20 6.47 8.23
C PHE A 126 -1.41 7.10 7.07
N VAL A 127 -0.10 6.89 7.01
CA VAL A 127 0.74 7.40 5.92
C VAL A 127 1.24 6.23 5.10
N TYR A 128 1.12 6.33 3.78
CA TYR A 128 1.86 5.49 2.85
C TYR A 128 2.74 6.37 1.97
N ALA A 129 4.02 6.04 1.91
CA ALA A 129 4.98 6.72 1.06
C ALA A 129 5.84 5.73 0.27
N ALA A 130 6.29 6.17 -0.90
CA ALA A 130 7.26 5.47 -1.72
C ALA A 130 8.33 6.46 -2.19
N ASN A 131 9.60 6.06 -2.09
CA ASN A 131 10.73 6.84 -2.59
C ASN A 131 11.59 6.00 -3.52
N ARG A 132 12.14 6.66 -4.53
CA ARG A 132 13.17 6.10 -5.41
C ARG A 132 14.53 6.68 -5.02
N VAL A 133 15.29 5.92 -4.24
CA VAL A 133 16.57 6.35 -3.64
C VAL A 133 17.52 6.87 -4.71
N GLY A 134 18.09 8.06 -4.46
CA GLY A 134 18.99 8.77 -5.38
C GLY A 134 18.28 9.46 -6.56
N THR A 135 16.97 9.71 -6.44
CA THR A 135 16.21 10.56 -7.36
C THR A 135 15.20 11.40 -6.57
N GLU A 136 14.62 12.42 -7.22
CA GLU A 136 13.50 13.19 -6.67
C GLU A 136 12.15 12.46 -6.69
N ARG A 137 12.08 11.32 -7.40
CA ARG A 137 10.82 10.57 -7.58
C ARG A 137 10.34 10.04 -6.22
N SER A 138 9.23 10.59 -5.75
CA SER A 138 8.59 10.21 -4.50
C SER A 138 7.07 10.35 -4.60
N PHE A 139 6.37 9.59 -3.76
CA PHE A 139 4.93 9.52 -3.66
C PHE A 139 4.54 9.45 -2.18
N GLN A 140 3.46 10.12 -1.79
CA GLN A 140 2.90 10.04 -0.45
C GLN A 140 1.40 10.33 -0.48
N VAL A 141 0.63 9.49 0.21
CA VAL A 141 -0.78 9.68 0.51
C VAL A 141 -1.01 9.49 2.01
N ASP A 142 -1.77 10.40 2.59
CA ASP A 142 -2.13 10.41 4.01
C ASP A 142 -3.64 10.14 4.15
N PHE A 143 -4.03 9.15 4.94
CA PHE A 143 -5.43 8.81 5.18
C PHE A 143 -5.86 9.27 6.57
N ASP A 144 -6.99 9.95 6.63
CA ASP A 144 -7.55 10.50 7.88
C ASP A 144 -8.25 9.40 8.68
N LEU A 145 -7.63 8.95 9.77
CA LEU A 145 -8.17 7.88 10.62
C LEU A 145 -9.28 8.38 11.58
N THR A 146 -9.53 9.68 11.65
CA THR A 146 -10.58 10.27 12.49
C THR A 146 -11.96 10.19 11.85
N ARG A 147 -12.03 10.01 10.52
CA ARG A 147 -13.27 10.04 9.74
C ARG A 147 -13.39 8.79 8.86
N PRO A 148 -13.92 7.67 9.42
CA PRO A 148 -14.24 6.49 8.63
C PRO A 148 -15.23 6.83 7.51
N VAL A 149 -15.03 6.24 6.34
CA VAL A 149 -15.95 6.33 5.20
C VAL A 149 -16.60 4.98 4.91
N GLN A 150 -17.62 4.95 4.05
CA GLN A 150 -18.20 3.70 3.59
C GLN A 150 -17.12 2.87 2.86
N ALA A 151 -17.00 1.59 3.26
CA ALA A 151 -16.06 0.68 2.64
C ALA A 151 -16.41 0.46 1.15
N PRO A 152 -15.41 0.53 0.24
CA PRO A 152 -15.63 0.24 -1.17
C PRO A 152 -15.94 -1.25 -1.39
N PRO A 153 -16.43 -1.62 -2.60
CA PRO A 153 -16.53 -3.03 -3.00
C PRO A 153 -15.20 -3.77 -2.88
N ALA A 154 -15.26 -5.10 -2.91
CA ALA A 154 -14.05 -5.94 -2.89
C ALA A 154 -13.06 -5.55 -4.02
N PRO A 155 -11.75 -5.61 -3.78
CA PRO A 155 -10.76 -5.40 -4.84
C PRO A 155 -10.93 -6.46 -5.94
N TRP A 156 -10.50 -6.16 -7.16
CA TRP A 156 -10.64 -7.11 -8.27
C TRP A 156 -9.90 -8.43 -7.98
N GLY A 157 -10.52 -9.56 -8.32
CA GLY A 157 -9.96 -10.90 -8.10
C GLY A 157 -10.02 -11.43 -6.67
N TRP A 158 -10.71 -10.74 -5.77
CA TRP A 158 -10.99 -11.18 -4.40
C TRP A 158 -12.51 -11.20 -4.16
N GLU A 159 -13.01 -12.30 -3.61
CA GLU A 159 -14.45 -12.51 -3.36
C GLU A 159 -14.84 -12.29 -1.89
N ASP A 160 -13.84 -12.19 -1.01
CA ASP A 160 -13.97 -12.00 0.42
C ASP A 160 -14.07 -10.52 0.82
#